data_AF-A0A927B0C7-F1
#
_entry.id   AF-A0A927B0C7-F1
#
_cell.length_a   1.000
_cell.length_b   1.000
_cell.length_c   1.000
_cell.angle_alpha   90.00
_cell.angle_beta   90.00
_cell.angle_gamma   90.00
#
_symmetry.space_group_name_H-M   'P 1'
#
loop_
_entity.id
_entity.type
_entity.pdbx_description
1 polymer ?
#
loop_
_entity_poly.entity_id
_entity_poly.type
_entity_poly.pdbx_seq_one_letter_code
_entity_poly.pdbx_strand_id
1 'polypeptide(L)'
;MVGSGGGFTGFITTYYLFENGKLFRRSSRDTTFTFVARQPTARTKRLFNTLEGTCKIKKTRFDHPGNRYTFVRWRKGKQSYKVAWGMPGHTVPTTYAKFVESFMTMIPAASKQK
;
A
#
# COMPACT_ATOMS: atom_id res chain seq x y z
N MET A 1 4.74 -0.43 0.71
CA MET A 1 3.74 -1.49 0.50
C MET A 1 2.36 -0.88 0.64
N VAL A 2 1.43 -1.28 -0.22
CA VAL A 2 0.01 -0.91 -0.12
C VAL A 2 -0.79 -2.19 -0.20
N GLY A 3 -1.78 -2.36 0.65
CA GLY A 3 -2.64 -3.54 0.59
C GLY A 3 -4.05 -3.24 1.03
N SER A 4 -4.96 -4.10 0.60
CA SER A 4 -6.38 -4.02 0.91
C SER A 4 -6.98 -5.41 0.96
N GLY A 5 -7.97 -5.59 1.81
CA GLY A 5 -8.60 -6.89 1.98
C GLY A 5 -9.43 -7.02 3.24
N GLY A 6 -9.57 -8.24 3.72
CA GLY A 6 -10.43 -8.62 4.83
C GLY A 6 -11.81 -9.09 4.36
N GLY A 7 -12.82 -8.90 5.20
CA GLY A 7 -14.16 -9.45 4.99
C GLY A 7 -14.22 -10.93 5.36
N PHE A 8 -15.32 -11.57 4.98
CA PHE A 8 -15.63 -12.97 5.32
C PHE A 8 -14.53 -13.97 4.95
N THR A 9 -13.86 -13.75 3.82
CA THR A 9 -12.78 -14.63 3.35
C THR A 9 -11.43 -14.34 4.01
N GLY A 10 -11.26 -13.16 4.64
CA GLY A 10 -10.00 -12.72 5.22
C GLY A 10 -8.88 -12.49 4.18
N PHE A 11 -9.18 -12.44 2.88
CA PHE A 11 -8.12 -12.32 1.87
C PHE A 11 -7.55 -10.92 1.82
N ILE A 12 -6.23 -10.83 1.72
CA ILE A 12 -5.52 -9.56 1.66
C ILE A 12 -4.60 -9.58 0.45
N THR A 13 -4.82 -8.64 -0.47
CA THR A 13 -3.91 -8.42 -1.59
C THR A 13 -2.95 -7.30 -1.22
N THR A 14 -1.66 -7.61 -1.25
CA THR A 14 -0.58 -6.67 -0.91
C THR A 14 0.34 -6.46 -2.08
N TYR A 15 0.64 -5.19 -2.35
CA TYR A 15 1.58 -4.75 -3.36
C TYR A 15 2.87 -4.20 -2.73
N TYR A 16 3.99 -4.64 -3.27
CA TYR A 16 5.34 -4.39 -2.78
C TYR A 16 6.11 -3.62 -3.85
N LEU A 17 6.31 -2.33 -3.62
CA LEU A 17 7.18 -1.50 -4.45
C LEU A 17 8.53 -1.35 -3.75
N PHE A 18 9.60 -1.74 -4.44
CA PHE A 18 10.98 -1.60 -3.99
C PHE A 18 11.63 -0.35 -4.59
N GLU A 19 12.71 0.14 -3.97
CA GLU A 19 13.46 1.33 -4.43
C GLU A 19 13.99 1.21 -5.85
N ASN A 20 14.32 -0.01 -6.30
CA ASN A 20 14.74 -0.32 -7.67
C ASN A 20 13.58 -0.28 -8.70
N GLY A 21 12.38 0.09 -8.26
CA GLY A 21 11.16 0.20 -9.06
C GLY A 21 10.44 -1.13 -9.31
N LYS A 22 10.97 -2.26 -8.86
CA LYS A 22 10.27 -3.55 -9.01
C LYS A 22 9.00 -3.55 -8.15
N LEU A 23 7.87 -3.86 -8.78
CA LEU A 23 6.57 -3.98 -8.15
C LEU A 23 6.16 -5.45 -8.15
N PHE A 24 5.80 -5.96 -6.99
CA PHE A 24 5.28 -7.31 -6.80
C PHE A 24 3.89 -7.28 -6.17
N ARG A 25 3.12 -8.33 -6.38
CA ARG A 25 1.84 -8.62 -5.73
C ARG A 25 1.97 -9.91 -4.95
N ARG A 26 1.27 -9.98 -3.82
CA ARG A 26 1.04 -11.22 -3.07
C ARG A 26 -0.34 -11.17 -2.40
N SER A 27 -1.17 -12.17 -2.67
CA SER A 27 -2.37 -12.45 -1.88
C SER A 27 -2.00 -13.19 -0.60
N SER A 28 -2.83 -13.12 0.44
CA SER A 28 -2.63 -13.86 1.68
C SER A 28 -2.64 -15.39 1.49
N ARG A 29 -3.20 -15.89 0.39
CA ARG A 29 -3.15 -17.31 0.00
C ARG A 29 -1.93 -17.70 -0.83
N ASP A 30 -1.20 -16.71 -1.37
CA ASP A 30 -0.07 -16.99 -2.23
C ASP A 30 1.17 -17.34 -1.38
N THR A 31 1.84 -18.42 -1.76
CA THR A 31 3.13 -18.81 -1.21
C THR A 31 4.29 -18.02 -1.83
N THR A 32 4.07 -17.40 -2.99
CA THR A 32 5.09 -16.67 -3.76
C THR A 32 4.68 -15.23 -4.06
N PHE A 33 5.66 -14.42 -4.45
CA PHE A 33 5.43 -13.06 -4.94
C PHE A 33 5.32 -13.07 -6.46
N THR A 34 4.23 -12.54 -7.01
CA THR A 34 4.09 -12.35 -8.45
C THR A 34 4.72 -11.02 -8.85
N PHE A 35 5.68 -11.04 -9.78
CA PHE A 35 6.17 -9.81 -10.39
C PHE A 35 5.04 -9.17 -11.21
N VAL A 36 4.82 -7.87 -11.01
CA VAL A 36 3.74 -7.12 -11.67
C VAL A 36 4.31 -6.25 -12.79
N ALA A 37 5.27 -5.40 -12.45
CA ALA A 37 5.85 -4.43 -13.36
C ALA A 37 7.12 -3.84 -12.76
N ARG A 38 7.85 -3.07 -13.58
CA ARG A 38 8.91 -2.18 -13.12
C ARG A 38 8.52 -0.74 -13.37
N GLN A 39 8.47 0.06 -12.31
CA GLN A 39 8.24 1.50 -12.39
C GLN A 39 9.56 2.24 -12.61
N PRO A 40 9.55 3.36 -13.37
CA PRO A 40 10.70 4.23 -13.48
C PRO A 40 11.18 4.71 -12.11
N THR A 41 12.49 4.73 -11.88
CA THR A 41 13.08 5.13 -10.59
C THR A 41 12.63 6.52 -10.15
N ALA A 42 12.47 7.46 -11.09
CA ALA A 42 11.96 8.81 -10.81
C ALA A 42 10.54 8.78 -10.23
N ARG A 43 9.65 7.93 -10.77
CA ARG A 43 8.27 7.78 -10.29
C ARG A 43 8.23 7.13 -8.90
N THR A 44 9.04 6.08 -8.69
CA THR A 44 9.20 5.42 -7.40
C THR A 44 9.68 6.38 -6.31
N LYS A 45 10.73 7.17 -6.60
CA LYS A 45 11.26 8.19 -5.68
C LYS A 45 10.22 9.26 -5.35
N ARG A 46 9.52 9.80 -6.36
CA ARG A 46 8.43 10.77 -6.13
C ARG A 46 7.38 10.21 -5.19
N LEU A 47 6.99 8.95 -5.38
CA LEU A 47 5.97 8.31 -4.54
C LEU A 47 6.46 8.13 -3.09
N PHE A 48 7.70 7.70 -2.88
CA PHE A 48 8.27 7.59 -1.54
C PHE A 48 8.40 8.97 -0.86
N ASN A 49 8.79 10.00 -1.60
CA ASN A 49 8.82 11.38 -1.10
C ASN A 49 7.41 11.87 -0.70
N THR A 50 6.37 11.58 -1.49
CA THR A 50 4.98 11.90 -1.12
C THR A 50 4.57 11.19 0.18
N LEU A 51 4.98 9.94 0.36
CA LEU A 51 4.64 9.19 1.57
C LEU A 51 5.34 9.73 2.82
N GLU A 52 6.61 10.11 2.69
CA GLU A 52 7.39 10.66 3.79
C GLU A 52 7.05 12.13 4.10
N GLY A 53 6.91 12.97 3.08
CA GLY A 53 6.71 14.42 3.20
C GLY A 53 5.24 14.83 3.33
N THR A 54 4.40 14.40 2.39
CA THR A 54 2.98 14.81 2.35
C THR A 54 2.15 14.01 3.35
N CYS A 55 2.27 12.68 3.33
CA CYS A 55 1.50 11.81 4.24
C CYS A 55 2.10 11.78 5.65
N LYS A 56 3.38 12.18 5.81
CA LYS A 56 4.09 12.20 7.09
C LYS A 56 4.02 10.86 7.85
N ILE A 57 4.15 9.74 7.13
CA ILE A 57 3.92 8.38 7.68
C ILE A 57 4.72 8.05 8.93
N LYS A 58 5.89 8.67 9.12
CA LYS A 58 6.73 8.48 10.32
C LYS A 58 6.09 9.04 11.59
N LYS A 59 5.19 10.03 11.44
CA LYS A 59 4.51 10.72 12.54
C LYS A 59 3.03 10.34 12.66
N THR A 60 2.40 9.93 11.57
CA THR A 60 0.99 9.50 11.58
C THR A 60 0.82 8.19 12.34
N ARG A 61 0.05 8.22 13.43
CA ARG A 61 -0.43 7.01 14.11
C ARG A 61 -1.93 6.89 13.83
N PHE A 62 -2.27 5.98 12.92
CA PHE A 62 -3.65 5.71 12.55
C PHE A 62 -3.78 4.22 12.22
N ASP A 63 -4.33 3.45 13.14
CA ASP A 63 -4.50 2.00 13.00
C ASP A 63 -5.92 1.63 13.44
N HIS A 64 -6.87 1.90 12.54
CA HIS A 64 -8.29 1.57 12.72
C HIS A 64 -8.73 0.62 11.60
N PRO A 65 -8.19 -0.61 11.53
CA PRO A 65 -8.64 -1.60 10.57
C PRO A 65 -10.08 -2.01 10.90
N GLY A 66 -10.94 -2.04 9.89
CA GLY A 66 -12.27 -2.64 9.99
C GLY A 66 -12.27 -4.07 9.46
N ASN A 67 -13.46 -4.68 9.35
CA ASN A 67 -13.62 -6.00 8.73
C ASN A 67 -13.02 -6.02 7.32
N ARG A 68 -13.31 -5.00 6.50
CA ARG A 68 -12.53 -4.69 5.29
C ARG A 68 -11.66 -3.48 5.60
N TYR A 69 -10.40 -3.53 5.18
CA TYR A 69 -9.46 -2.46 5.46
C TYR A 69 -8.44 -2.28 4.34
N THR A 70 -7.89 -1.07 4.28
CA THR A 70 -6.75 -0.70 3.45
C THR A 70 -5.61 -0.28 4.36
N PHE A 71 -4.37 -0.53 3.93
CA PHE A 71 -3.20 -0.10 4.67
C PHE A 71 -2.07 0.35 3.75
N VAL A 72 -1.27 1.25 4.28
CA VAL A 72 0.01 1.66 3.71
C VAL A 72 1.09 1.36 4.74
N ARG A 73 2.14 0.67 4.30
CA ARG A 73 3.31 0.39 5.13
C ARG A 73 4.57 0.87 4.42
N TRP A 74 5.38 1.66 5.13
CA TRP A 74 6.70 2.09 4.69
C TRP A 74 7.76 1.45 5.57
N ARG A 75 8.82 0.95 4.94
CA ARG A 75 9.95 0.32 5.63
C ARG A 75 11.25 0.86 5.03
N LYS A 76 12.17 1.28 5.90
CA LYS A 76 13.53 1.68 5.54
C LYS A 76 14.50 1.10 6.57
N GLY A 77 15.30 0.12 6.14
CA GLY A 77 16.13 -0.66 7.05
C GLY A 77 15.31 -1.32 8.17
N LYS A 78 15.62 -0.95 9.43
CA LYS A 78 14.94 -1.42 10.64
C LYS A 78 13.66 -0.64 10.98
N GLN A 79 13.46 0.55 10.39
CA GLN A 79 12.27 1.36 10.65
C GLN A 79 11.08 0.87 9.83
N SER A 80 9.92 0.71 10.47
CA SER A 80 8.67 0.33 9.81
C SER A 80 7.52 1.14 10.40
N TYR A 81 6.76 1.81 9.54
CA TYR A 81 5.56 2.56 9.90
C TYR A 81 4.37 2.05 9.09
N LYS A 82 3.20 1.96 9.73
CA LYS A 82 1.97 1.45 9.14
C LYS A 82 0.84 2.40 9.49
N VAL A 83 0.01 2.66 8.48
CA VAL A 83 -1.29 3.30 8.63
C VAL A 83 -2.34 2.35 8.04
N ALA A 84 -3.41 2.06 8.79
CA ALA A 84 -4.50 1.20 8.33
C ALA A 84 -5.85 1.79 8.71
N TRP A 85 -6.82 1.66 7.80
CA TRP A 85 -8.15 2.21 7.95
C TRP A 85 -9.20 1.33 7.27
N GLY A 86 -10.45 1.45 7.69
CA GLY A 86 -11.57 0.66 7.20
C GLY A 86 -12.67 0.46 8.24
N MET A 87 -12.40 0.82 9.49
CA MET A 87 -13.41 0.86 10.55
C MET A 87 -14.42 1.99 10.28
N PRO A 88 -15.73 1.73 10.32
CA PRO A 88 -16.75 2.78 10.22
C PRO A 88 -16.56 3.86 11.29
N GLY A 89 -16.79 5.13 10.95
CA GLY A 89 -16.59 6.25 11.86
C GLY A 89 -15.14 6.74 12.02
N HIS A 90 -14.16 6.02 11.47
CA HIS A 90 -12.74 6.40 11.51
C HIS A 90 -12.21 6.72 10.10
N THR A 91 -12.15 8.02 9.79
CA THR A 91 -11.67 8.50 8.49
C THR A 91 -10.16 8.76 8.51
N VAL A 92 -9.44 8.12 7.59
CA VAL A 92 -8.01 8.36 7.38
C VAL A 92 -7.79 9.76 6.78
N PRO A 93 -6.64 10.43 7.03
CA PRO A 93 -6.33 11.68 6.34
C PRO A 93 -6.38 11.51 4.82
N THR A 94 -6.96 12.50 4.12
CA THR A 94 -7.20 12.47 2.67
C THR A 94 -5.93 12.25 1.84
N THR A 95 -4.77 12.63 2.37
CA THR A 95 -3.46 12.38 1.75
C THR A 95 -3.18 10.89 1.54
N TYR A 96 -3.62 10.02 2.45
CA TYR A 96 -3.45 8.57 2.32
C TYR A 96 -4.38 7.97 1.28
N ALA A 97 -5.63 8.44 1.19
CA ALA A 97 -6.56 8.02 0.15
C ALA A 97 -6.01 8.36 -1.25
N LYS A 98 -5.58 9.61 -1.46
CA LYS A 98 -4.94 10.07 -2.71
C LYS A 98 -3.66 9.31 -3.02
N PHE A 99 -2.86 8.99 -2.00
CA PHE A 99 -1.65 8.19 -2.15
C PHE A 99 -1.97 6.77 -2.65
N VAL A 100 -2.95 6.10 -2.06
CA VAL A 100 -3.37 4.75 -2.49
C VAL A 100 -3.90 4.79 -3.91
N GLU A 101 -4.75 5.75 -4.25
CA GLU A 101 -5.24 5.94 -5.61
C GLU A 101 -4.07 6.11 -6.60
N SER A 102 -3.17 7.05 -6.33
CA SER A 102 -1.96 7.28 -7.13
C SER A 102 -1.11 6.01 -7.26
N PHE A 103 -0.97 5.24 -6.18
CA PHE A 103 -0.25 3.97 -6.20
C PHE A 103 -0.93 2.94 -7.11
N MET A 104 -2.25 2.80 -7.01
CA MET A 104 -3.02 1.83 -7.79
C MET A 104 -3.07 2.15 -9.29
N THR A 105 -2.86 3.41 -9.70
CA THR A 105 -2.68 3.76 -11.12
C THR A 105 -1.38 3.23 -11.72
N MET A 106 -0.39 2.88 -10.89
CA MET A 106 0.87 2.28 -11.36
C MET A 106 0.74 0.79 -11.68
N ILE A 107 -0.36 0.18 -11.25
CA ILE A 107 -0.59 -1.26 -11.38
C ILE A 107 -1.35 -1.48 -12.69
N PRO A 108 -0.81 -2.28 -13.64
CA PRO A 108 -1.53 -2.64 -14.85
C PRO A 108 -2.87 -3.28 -14.52
N ALA A 109 -3.92 -2.98 -15.29
CA ALA A 109 -5.26 -3.51 -15.07
C ALA A 109 -5.27 -5.06 -15.10
N ALA A 110 -4.48 -5.67 -15.99
CA ALA A 110 -4.31 -7.13 -16.08
C ALA A 110 -3.68 -7.77 -14.82
N SER A 111 -3.04 -6.98 -13.96
CA SER A 111 -2.40 -7.43 -12.73
C SER A 111 -3.21 -7.09 -11.47
N LYS A 112 -4.32 -6.36 -11.61
CA LYS A 112 -5.35 -6.22 -10.59
C LYS A 112 -6.17 -7.51 -10.63
N GLN A 113 -6.41 -8.13 -9.48
CA GLN A 113 -7.16 -9.39 -9.43
C GLN A 113 -8.56 -9.15 -10.00
N LYS A 114 -9.03 -10.06 -10.88
CA LYS A 114 -10.45 -10.21 -11.20
C LYS A 114 -11.18 -10.74 -9.98
#